data_AF-A0A524DG03-F1
#
_entry.id   AF-A0A524DG03-F1
#
_cell.length_a   1.000
_cell.length_b   1.000
_cell.length_c   1.000
_cell.angle_alpha   90.00
_cell.angle_beta   90.00
_cell.angle_gamma   90.00
#
_symmetry.space_group_name_H-M   'P 1'
#
loop_
_entity.id
_entity.type
_entity.pdbx_description
1 polymer ?
#
loop_
_entity_poly.entity_id
_entity_poly.type
_entity_poly.pdbx_seq_one_letter_code
_entity_poly.pdbx_strand_id
1 'polypeptide(L)'
;MPLEESHLLQFLNNPVNERFNSEMLELLIKEIDQLCFKQCQVDRITCTLNPMCTRRFLLNLRIKKGLDLEELPKFCYSVQKGVIERYLKGRTVVYKPSDSYLFLIDFLDIFFHENYRRLNKFITFENWEEAEQIMKEETKDKENITYQKINNYLLIKYEDELHVVFLDKGYALCNADKEGILDIELIKGIIDLYSKILFPEVYVKLAREEYVKVRIKIPNDIVSNINNINKEEELDEESSEFYFQREFHQDIFELSNLCSKISLGCNFFNDLIIDLIINNKTYEYKEKKTKTPLRYRDLKQIINFLDKIYNKYYVIWI
;
A
#
# COMPACT_ATOMS: atom_id res chain seq x y z
N MET A 1 -0.42 40.83 10.77
CA MET A 1 -1.16 39.56 10.95
C MET A 1 -0.30 38.46 10.36
N PRO A 2 -0.15 37.31 11.02
CA PRO A 2 0.57 36.18 10.43
C PRO A 2 -0.18 35.68 9.18
N LEU A 3 0.56 35.19 8.19
CA LEU A 3 -0.03 34.48 7.05
C LEU A 3 -0.68 33.18 7.55
N GLU A 4 -1.82 32.83 6.96
CA GLU A 4 -2.53 31.57 7.24
C GLU A 4 -2.59 30.77 5.93
N GLU A 5 -2.80 29.46 6.02
CA GLU A 5 -2.91 28.58 4.86
C GLU A 5 -4.03 29.03 3.90
N SER A 6 -5.16 29.51 4.45
CA SER A 6 -6.29 30.07 3.71
C SER A 6 -5.88 31.27 2.84
N HIS A 7 -5.02 32.15 3.34
CA HIS A 7 -4.52 33.32 2.62
C HIS A 7 -3.65 32.90 1.42
N LEU A 8 -2.79 31.89 1.60
CA LEU A 8 -1.94 31.35 0.53
C LEU A 8 -2.77 30.67 -0.57
N LEU A 9 -3.76 29.86 -0.18
CA LEU A 9 -4.64 29.18 -1.15
C LEU A 9 -5.46 30.19 -1.96
N GLN A 10 -5.98 31.24 -1.32
CA GLN A 10 -6.69 32.32 -2.02
C GLN A 10 -5.79 33.07 -2.99
N PHE A 11 -4.54 33.35 -2.59
CA PHE A 11 -3.56 34.02 -3.46
C PHE A 11 -3.21 33.18 -4.68
N LEU A 12 -2.92 31.89 -4.47
CA LEU A 12 -2.55 30.94 -5.53
C LEU A 12 -3.68 30.68 -6.52
N ASN A 13 -4.93 30.62 -6.05
CA ASN A 13 -6.10 30.36 -6.90
C ASN A 13 -6.56 31.57 -7.72
N ASN A 14 -5.99 32.76 -7.49
CA ASN A 14 -6.34 33.94 -8.24
C ASN A 14 -5.58 33.98 -9.59
N PRO A 15 -6.25 33.88 -10.75
CA PRO A 15 -5.60 33.82 -12.05
C PRO A 15 -4.84 35.11 -12.41
N VAL A 16 -5.16 36.25 -11.79
CA VAL A 16 -4.43 37.52 -11.99
C VAL A 16 -3.01 37.45 -11.42
N ASN A 17 -2.76 36.51 -10.49
CA ASN A 17 -1.49 36.37 -9.81
C ASN A 17 -0.50 35.43 -10.51
N GLU A 18 -0.76 34.98 -11.74
CA GLU A 18 0.06 33.96 -12.42
C GLU A 18 1.56 34.27 -12.39
N ARG A 19 1.96 35.52 -12.68
CA ARG A 19 3.36 35.96 -12.61
C ARG A 19 3.94 35.89 -11.18
N PHE A 20 3.17 36.30 -10.18
CA PHE A 20 3.59 36.24 -8.77
C PHE A 20 3.65 34.79 -8.26
N ASN A 21 2.78 33.92 -8.77
CA ASN A 21 2.80 32.49 -8.46
C ASN A 21 4.09 31.86 -8.99
N SER A 22 4.51 32.20 -10.22
CA SER A 22 5.81 31.75 -10.76
C SER A 22 6.98 32.22 -9.92
N GLU A 23 7.05 33.51 -9.56
CA GLU A 23 8.12 34.06 -8.73
C GLU A 23 8.16 33.41 -7.33
N MET A 24 6.99 33.18 -6.72
CA MET A 24 6.89 32.50 -5.43
C MET A 24 7.34 31.04 -5.52
N LEU A 25 7.01 30.33 -6.59
CA LEU A 25 7.46 28.96 -6.83
C LEU A 25 8.98 28.91 -6.99
N GLU A 26 9.59 29.85 -7.73
CA GLU A 26 11.04 29.94 -7.87
C GLU A 26 11.74 30.18 -6.52
N LEU A 27 11.22 31.09 -5.70
CA LEU A 27 11.73 31.33 -4.35
C LEU A 27 11.59 30.09 -3.46
N LEU A 28 10.46 29.39 -3.54
CA LEU A 28 10.21 28.17 -2.77
C LEU A 28 11.15 27.03 -3.19
N ILE A 29 11.38 26.83 -4.50
CA ILE A 29 12.34 25.85 -5.02
C ILE A 29 13.74 26.19 -4.50
N LYS A 30 14.16 27.46 -4.61
CA LYS A 30 15.46 27.91 -4.14
C LYS A 30 15.68 27.67 -2.65
N GLU A 31 14.68 27.96 -1.81
CA GLU A 31 14.75 27.70 -0.37
C GLU A 31 14.78 26.19 -0.05
N ILE A 32 13.97 25.40 -0.76
CA ILE A 32 13.98 23.93 -0.63
C ILE A 32 15.36 23.37 -1.00
N ASP A 33 15.98 23.86 -2.07
CA ASP A 33 17.30 23.40 -2.48
C ASP A 33 18.39 23.86 -1.51
N GLN A 34 18.29 25.08 -0.98
CA GLN A 34 19.18 25.54 0.07
C GLN A 34 19.07 24.64 1.32
N LEU A 35 17.86 24.31 1.75
CA LEU A 35 17.62 23.42 2.89
C LEU A 35 18.15 22.01 2.62
N CYS A 36 17.84 21.42 1.46
CA CYS A 36 18.25 20.05 1.14
C CYS A 36 19.77 19.93 0.90
N PHE A 37 20.34 20.79 0.06
CA PHE A 37 21.70 20.64 -0.44
C PHE A 37 22.78 21.35 0.38
N LYS A 38 22.46 22.50 0.97
CA LYS A 38 23.44 23.34 1.67
C LYS A 38 23.37 23.24 3.19
N GLN A 39 22.22 22.83 3.74
CA GLN A 39 22.02 22.71 5.18
C GLN A 39 21.93 21.24 5.60
N CYS A 40 20.87 20.54 5.19
CA CYS A 40 20.57 19.20 5.68
C CYS A 40 21.65 18.19 5.29
N GLN A 41 21.95 17.99 4.00
CA GLN A 41 22.88 16.91 3.61
C GLN A 41 24.35 17.16 4.00
N VAL A 42 24.72 18.42 4.25
CA VAL A 42 26.09 18.80 4.62
C VAL A 42 26.40 18.30 6.03
N ASP A 43 25.44 18.47 6.95
CA ASP A 43 25.50 17.84 8.26
C ASP A 43 24.99 16.39 8.20
N ARG A 44 25.93 15.47 7.99
CA ARG A 44 25.64 14.03 7.86
C ARG A 44 24.97 13.42 9.09
N ILE A 45 25.27 13.92 10.28
CA ILE A 45 24.69 13.40 11.53
C ILE A 45 23.23 13.81 11.59
N THR A 46 22.97 15.11 11.40
CA THR A 46 21.61 15.64 11.38
C THR A 46 20.79 14.99 10.26
N CYS A 47 21.31 14.91 9.03
CA CYS A 47 20.60 14.26 7.94
C CYS A 47 20.27 12.78 8.21
N THR A 48 21.10 12.07 8.99
CA THR A 48 20.85 10.66 9.31
C THR A 48 19.82 10.48 10.41
N LEU A 49 19.98 11.21 11.52
CA LEU A 49 19.20 11.03 12.75
C LEU A 49 17.93 11.88 12.80
N ASN A 50 18.01 13.12 12.31
CA ASN A 50 16.92 14.09 12.37
C ASN A 50 16.89 14.95 11.10
N PRO A 51 16.50 14.38 9.94
CA PRO A 51 16.47 15.12 8.70
C PRO A 51 15.52 16.32 8.82
N MET A 52 15.90 17.46 8.23
CA MET A 52 15.11 18.70 8.25
C MET A 52 13.75 18.59 7.52
N CYS A 53 13.45 17.44 6.91
CA CYS A 53 12.15 17.12 6.35
C CYS A 53 11.63 15.82 6.96
N THR A 54 10.43 15.88 7.53
CA THR A 54 9.76 14.75 8.16
C THR A 54 9.61 13.60 7.16
N ARG A 55 10.03 12.39 7.56
CA ARG A 55 10.01 11.18 6.72
C ARG A 55 10.62 11.37 5.33
N ARG A 56 11.56 12.31 5.19
CA ARG A 56 12.23 12.64 3.93
C ARG A 56 11.24 12.95 2.78
N PHE A 57 10.09 13.55 3.08
CA PHE A 57 9.06 13.79 2.07
C PHE A 57 9.56 14.60 0.85
N LEU A 58 10.51 15.52 1.06
CA LEU A 58 11.14 16.29 -0.02
C LEU A 58 12.00 15.43 -0.96
N LEU A 59 12.60 14.34 -0.46
CA LEU A 59 13.31 13.38 -1.30
C LEU A 59 12.32 12.55 -2.11
N ASN A 60 11.28 12.04 -1.44
CA ASN A 60 10.20 11.28 -2.09
C ASN A 60 9.49 12.10 -3.18
N LEU A 61 9.25 13.39 -2.93
CA LEU A 61 8.65 14.31 -3.91
C LEU A 61 9.51 14.40 -5.17
N ARG A 62 10.84 14.56 -5.03
CA ARG A 62 11.76 14.64 -6.18
C ARG A 62 11.73 13.36 -7.01
N ILE A 63 11.79 12.19 -6.37
CA ILE A 63 11.71 10.89 -7.05
C ILE A 63 10.36 10.74 -7.79
N LYS A 64 9.24 11.05 -7.13
CA LYS A 64 7.89 10.99 -7.75
C LYS A 64 7.74 11.94 -8.95
N LYS A 65 8.53 13.01 -8.99
CA LYS A 65 8.55 13.97 -10.11
C LYS A 65 9.53 13.60 -11.22
N GLY A 66 10.22 12.47 -11.10
CA GLY A 66 11.11 11.94 -12.13
C GLY A 66 12.45 12.67 -12.22
N LEU A 67 12.89 13.31 -11.13
CA LEU A 67 14.24 13.89 -11.07
C LEU A 67 15.29 12.78 -11.03
N ASP A 68 16.42 13.01 -11.68
CA ASP A 68 17.52 12.06 -11.76
C ASP A 68 18.35 12.02 -10.48
N LEU A 69 19.15 10.96 -10.30
CA LEU A 69 20.05 10.78 -9.15
C LEU A 69 20.99 11.98 -8.90
N GLU A 70 21.38 12.69 -9.96
CA GLU A 70 22.25 13.87 -9.88
C GLU A 70 21.56 15.08 -9.26
N GLU A 71 20.24 15.16 -9.41
CA GLU A 71 19.37 16.23 -8.91
C GLU A 71 18.83 15.93 -7.51
N LEU A 72 19.25 14.84 -6.89
CA LEU A 72 18.90 14.48 -5.51
C LEU A 72 20.01 14.85 -4.53
N PRO A 73 19.67 15.17 -3.27
CA PRO A 73 20.66 15.27 -2.20
C PRO A 73 21.29 13.89 -1.94
N LYS A 74 22.43 13.60 -2.59
CA LYS A 74 23.06 12.26 -2.70
C LYS A 74 23.22 11.57 -1.35
N PHE A 75 23.67 12.29 -0.33
CA PHE A 75 23.83 11.73 1.00
C PHE A 75 22.47 11.35 1.62
N CYS A 76 21.46 12.22 1.51
CA CYS A 76 20.12 11.95 2.00
C CYS A 76 19.51 10.71 1.32
N TYR A 77 19.68 10.57 0.01
CA TYR A 77 19.26 9.39 -0.74
C TYR A 77 20.00 8.13 -0.29
N SER A 78 21.33 8.17 -0.15
CA SER A 78 22.11 7.02 0.32
C SER A 78 21.71 6.53 1.71
N VAL A 79 21.33 7.45 2.61
CA VAL A 79 20.83 7.10 3.94
C VAL A 79 19.48 6.40 3.83
N GLN A 80 18.57 6.89 2.98
CA GLN A 80 17.28 6.23 2.74
C GLN A 80 17.45 4.83 2.17
N LYS A 81 18.30 4.66 1.13
CA LYS A 81 18.67 3.35 0.58
C LYS A 81 19.21 2.42 1.66
N GLY A 82 20.18 2.88 2.44
CA GLY A 82 20.80 2.08 3.50
C GLY A 82 19.84 1.70 4.65
N VAL A 83 18.88 2.57 4.99
CA VAL A 83 17.83 2.24 5.97
C VAL A 83 16.90 1.16 5.43
N ILE A 84 16.45 1.27 4.17
CA ILE A 84 15.59 0.26 3.54
C ILE A 84 16.30 -1.09 3.44
N GLU A 85 17.55 -1.10 2.96
CA GLU A 85 18.36 -2.32 2.85
C GLU A 85 18.56 -3.00 4.22
N ARG A 86 18.89 -2.22 5.26
CA ARG A 86 19.04 -2.75 6.62
C ARG A 86 17.74 -3.28 7.19
N TYR A 87 16.63 -2.57 6.97
CA TYR A 87 15.30 -2.98 7.42
C TYR A 87 14.91 -4.33 6.82
N LEU A 88 15.07 -4.48 5.50
CA LEU A 88 14.75 -5.73 4.79
C LEU A 88 15.65 -6.90 5.18
N LYS A 89 16.89 -6.62 5.59
CA LYS A 89 17.82 -7.62 6.16
C LYS A 89 17.56 -7.92 7.65
N GLY A 90 16.44 -7.46 8.22
CA GLY A 90 16.08 -7.66 9.63
C GLY A 90 17.02 -6.97 10.63
N ARG A 91 17.78 -5.96 10.20
CA ARG A 91 18.74 -5.23 11.06
C ARG A 91 18.08 -4.02 11.70
N THR A 92 18.61 -3.61 12.85
CA THR A 92 18.17 -2.38 13.53
C THR A 92 18.33 -1.16 12.62
N VAL A 93 17.26 -0.37 12.55
CA VAL A 93 17.20 0.88 11.78
C VAL A 93 16.82 2.04 12.67
N VAL A 94 17.21 3.25 12.26
CA VAL A 94 16.92 4.50 12.98
C VAL A 94 15.42 4.81 12.97
N TYR A 95 14.73 4.43 11.89
CA TYR A 95 13.28 4.56 11.73
C TYR A 95 12.77 3.47 10.78
N LYS A 96 11.51 3.07 10.94
CA LYS A 96 10.84 2.16 10.00
C LYS A 96 10.62 2.89 8.66
N PRO A 97 11.21 2.42 7.54
CA PRO A 97 10.98 3.02 6.23
C PRO A 97 9.56 2.65 5.81
N SER A 98 8.63 3.60 5.96
CA SER A 98 7.24 3.50 5.46
C SER A 98 7.07 4.52 4.35
N ASP A 99 6.37 4.13 3.29
CA ASP A 99 6.14 4.95 2.09
C ASP A 99 7.42 5.59 1.51
N SER A 100 8.51 4.83 1.48
CA SER A 100 9.82 5.35 1.05
C SER A 100 10.11 5.00 -0.40
N TYR A 101 10.59 5.96 -1.19
CA TYR A 101 10.83 5.74 -2.61
C TYR A 101 12.29 5.44 -2.93
N LEU A 102 12.54 4.53 -3.87
CA LEU A 102 13.85 4.22 -4.43
C LEU A 102 13.78 4.17 -5.94
N PHE A 103 14.88 4.48 -6.63
CA PHE A 103 14.97 4.16 -8.06
C PHE A 103 14.90 2.66 -8.27
N LEU A 104 14.33 2.25 -9.41
CA LEU A 104 14.12 0.85 -9.77
C LEU A 104 15.41 0.04 -9.64
N ILE A 105 16.52 0.55 -10.18
CA ILE A 105 17.80 -0.16 -10.15
C ILE A 105 18.29 -0.43 -8.71
N ASP A 106 18.13 0.54 -7.81
CA ASP A 106 18.52 0.40 -6.40
C ASP A 106 17.56 -0.50 -5.63
N PHE A 107 16.28 -0.47 -5.97
CA PHE A 107 15.29 -1.38 -5.42
C PHE A 107 15.61 -2.83 -5.81
N LEU A 108 15.90 -3.08 -7.10
CA LEU A 108 16.27 -4.40 -7.58
C LEU A 108 17.60 -4.90 -6.98
N ASP A 109 18.57 -4.01 -6.77
CA ASP A 109 19.84 -4.32 -6.10
C ASP A 109 19.61 -4.84 -4.67
N ILE A 110 18.61 -4.30 -3.96
CA ILE A 110 18.30 -4.74 -2.60
C ILE A 110 17.64 -6.13 -2.58
N PHE A 111 16.71 -6.43 -3.50
CA PHE A 111 15.95 -7.69 -3.51
C PHE A 111 16.62 -8.83 -4.30
N PHE A 112 17.37 -8.49 -5.35
CA PHE A 112 17.92 -9.41 -6.36
C PHE A 112 19.41 -9.13 -6.59
N HIS A 113 20.17 -9.01 -5.51
CA HIS A 113 21.52 -8.45 -5.45
C HIS A 113 22.53 -8.95 -6.50
N GLU A 114 22.48 -10.22 -6.91
CA GLU A 114 23.40 -10.78 -7.91
C GLU A 114 22.94 -10.48 -9.34
N ASN A 115 21.62 -10.50 -9.57
CA ASN A 115 21.01 -10.44 -10.89
C ASN A 115 20.35 -9.10 -11.23
N TYR A 116 20.38 -8.11 -10.34
CA TYR A 116 19.63 -6.86 -10.50
C TYR A 116 19.94 -6.10 -11.79
N ARG A 117 21.19 -6.10 -12.27
CA ARG A 117 21.57 -5.42 -13.52
C ARG A 117 20.91 -6.06 -14.73
N ARG A 118 20.91 -7.40 -14.77
CA ARG A 118 20.28 -8.18 -15.84
C ARG A 118 18.76 -8.03 -15.76
N LEU A 119 18.20 -8.10 -14.55
CA LEU A 119 16.78 -7.90 -14.29
C LEU A 119 16.31 -6.50 -14.69
N ASN A 120 17.05 -5.45 -14.30
CA ASN A 120 16.76 -4.07 -14.68
C ASN A 120 16.78 -3.92 -16.21
N LYS A 121 17.77 -4.50 -16.88
CA LYS A 121 17.84 -4.50 -18.35
C LYS A 121 16.58 -5.13 -18.96
N PHE A 122 16.17 -6.31 -18.49
CA PHE A 122 14.99 -6.98 -19.03
C PHE A 122 13.69 -6.25 -18.74
N ILE A 123 13.53 -5.68 -17.54
CA ILE A 123 12.37 -4.85 -17.21
C ILE A 123 12.32 -3.61 -18.10
N THR A 124 13.44 -2.89 -18.28
CA THR A 124 13.51 -1.69 -19.13
C THR A 124 13.21 -1.98 -20.60
N PHE A 125 13.59 -3.15 -21.11
CA PHE A 125 13.29 -3.59 -22.49
C PHE A 125 12.00 -4.41 -22.60
N GLU A 126 11.17 -4.42 -21.56
CA GLU A 126 9.89 -5.16 -21.50
C GLU A 126 10.00 -6.67 -21.79
N ASN A 127 11.17 -7.26 -21.59
CA ASN A 127 11.40 -8.69 -21.73
C ASN A 127 10.97 -9.45 -20.46
N TRP A 128 9.66 -9.54 -20.27
CA TRP A 128 9.05 -10.05 -19.05
C TRP A 128 9.26 -11.54 -18.80
N GLU A 129 9.37 -12.36 -19.86
CA GLU A 129 9.58 -13.80 -19.73
C GLU A 129 10.93 -14.08 -19.04
N GLU A 130 12.00 -13.43 -19.50
CA GLU A 130 13.33 -13.53 -18.90
C GLU A 130 13.39 -12.90 -17.50
N ALA A 131 12.72 -11.76 -17.31
CA ALA A 131 12.64 -11.12 -15.99
C ALA A 131 11.95 -12.03 -14.96
N GLU A 132 10.83 -12.65 -15.34
CA GLU A 132 10.14 -13.63 -14.51
C GLU A 132 11.01 -14.85 -14.22
N GLN A 133 11.76 -15.36 -15.19
CA GLN A 133 12.64 -16.50 -14.94
C GLN A 133 13.67 -16.19 -13.85
N ILE A 134 14.34 -15.03 -13.94
CA ILE A 134 15.30 -14.60 -12.92
C ILE A 134 14.61 -14.46 -11.55
N MET A 135 13.44 -13.81 -11.51
CA MET A 135 12.71 -13.64 -10.25
C MET A 135 12.31 -15.00 -9.67
N LYS A 136 11.80 -15.95 -10.47
CA LYS A 136 11.46 -17.32 -10.01
C LYS A 136 12.67 -18.04 -9.43
N GLU A 137 13.82 -17.97 -10.11
CA GLU A 137 15.05 -18.61 -9.66
C GLU A 137 15.54 -18.02 -8.32
N GLU A 138 15.54 -16.70 -8.19
CA GLU A 138 15.98 -15.98 -6.98
C GLU A 138 15.03 -16.10 -5.77
N THR A 139 13.74 -16.34 -6.02
CA THR A 139 12.73 -16.47 -4.96
C THR A 139 12.44 -17.92 -4.58
N LYS A 140 12.93 -18.90 -5.36
CA LYS A 140 12.63 -20.33 -5.13
C LYS A 140 13.02 -20.80 -3.72
N ASP A 141 14.13 -20.27 -3.21
CA ASP A 141 14.67 -20.62 -1.89
C ASP A 141 14.30 -19.60 -0.80
N LYS A 142 13.54 -18.55 -1.14
CA LYS A 142 13.14 -17.46 -0.23
C LYS A 142 11.63 -17.55 0.02
N GLU A 143 11.24 -18.34 1.03
CA GLU A 143 9.83 -18.58 1.40
C GLU A 143 9.02 -17.29 1.65
N ASN A 144 9.69 -16.19 1.98
CA ASN A 144 9.05 -14.93 2.37
C ASN A 144 8.82 -13.95 1.21
N ILE A 145 9.23 -14.25 -0.02
CA ILE A 145 9.03 -13.36 -1.18
C ILE A 145 7.95 -13.92 -2.11
N THR A 146 6.90 -13.14 -2.33
CA THR A 146 5.94 -13.39 -3.41
C THR A 146 5.81 -12.15 -4.26
N TYR A 147 5.69 -12.31 -5.58
CA TYR A 147 5.56 -11.19 -6.49
C TYR A 147 4.49 -11.43 -7.55
N GLN A 148 3.99 -10.34 -8.13
CA GLN A 148 3.06 -10.37 -9.24
C GLN A 148 3.22 -9.13 -10.12
N LYS A 149 3.36 -9.34 -11.43
CA LYS A 149 3.31 -8.27 -12.43
C LYS A 149 1.88 -8.04 -12.89
N ILE A 150 1.46 -6.79 -12.94
CA ILE A 150 0.11 -6.37 -13.35
C ILE A 150 0.24 -5.07 -14.10
N ASN A 151 0.01 -5.12 -15.42
CA ASN A 151 0.16 -3.97 -16.31
C ASN A 151 1.51 -3.27 -16.08
N ASN A 152 1.47 -2.06 -15.54
CA ASN A 152 2.62 -1.20 -15.27
C ASN A 152 3.18 -1.31 -13.84
N TYR A 153 2.72 -2.31 -13.08
CA TYR A 153 3.11 -2.52 -11.69
C TYR A 153 3.81 -3.87 -11.54
N LEU A 154 4.87 -3.87 -10.73
CA LEU A 154 5.41 -5.09 -10.14
C LEU A 154 5.19 -5.00 -8.63
N LEU A 155 4.37 -5.90 -8.11
CA LEU A 155 4.06 -6.03 -6.69
C LEU A 155 4.98 -7.06 -6.09
N ILE A 156 5.59 -6.74 -4.95
CA ILE A 156 6.42 -7.66 -4.18
C ILE A 156 5.94 -7.61 -2.73
N LYS A 157 5.44 -8.75 -2.24
CA LYS A 157 5.23 -9.01 -0.82
C LYS A 157 6.49 -9.63 -0.27
N TYR A 158 7.08 -8.99 0.73
CA TYR A 158 8.17 -9.55 1.52
C TYR A 158 7.77 -9.55 2.98
N GLU A 159 7.69 -10.75 3.57
CA GLU A 159 7.07 -10.92 4.89
C GLU A 159 5.66 -10.29 4.90
N ASP A 160 5.37 -9.35 5.80
CA ASP A 160 4.08 -8.65 5.90
C ASP A 160 4.05 -7.30 5.17
N GLU A 161 5.13 -6.95 4.47
CA GLU A 161 5.32 -5.66 3.84
C GLU A 161 5.06 -5.73 2.33
N LEU A 162 4.36 -4.73 1.81
CA LEU A 162 4.07 -4.59 0.40
C LEU A 162 5.00 -3.55 -0.22
N HIS A 163 5.64 -3.92 -1.33
CA HIS A 163 6.44 -3.05 -2.16
C HIS A 163 5.78 -2.95 -3.54
N VAL A 164 5.71 -1.73 -4.08
CA VAL A 164 5.07 -1.45 -5.36
C VAL A 164 6.06 -0.77 -6.28
N VAL A 165 6.43 -1.43 -7.36
CA VAL A 165 7.27 -0.88 -8.41
C VAL A 165 6.39 -0.26 -9.50
N PHE A 166 6.68 0.98 -9.86
CA PHE A 166 6.03 1.72 -10.95
C PHE A 166 6.93 1.65 -12.17
N LEU A 167 6.66 0.73 -13.10
CA LEU A 167 7.60 0.32 -14.14
C LEU A 167 7.92 1.47 -15.11
N ASP A 168 6.90 2.13 -15.65
CA ASP A 168 7.04 3.31 -16.54
C ASP A 168 7.72 4.49 -15.84
N LYS A 169 7.66 4.55 -14.51
CA LYS A 169 8.25 5.64 -13.74
C LYS A 169 9.68 5.35 -13.29
N GLY A 170 10.12 4.10 -13.37
CA GLY A 170 11.48 3.72 -12.98
C GLY A 170 11.77 3.88 -11.48
N TYR A 171 10.75 3.80 -10.61
CA TYR A 171 10.93 3.83 -9.16
C TYR A 171 10.02 2.84 -8.43
N ALA A 172 10.35 2.56 -7.18
CA ALA A 172 9.58 1.70 -6.29
C ALA A 172 9.17 2.43 -5.01
N LEU A 173 7.95 2.16 -4.55
CA LEU A 173 7.44 2.48 -3.22
C LEU A 173 7.72 1.29 -2.30
N CYS A 174 8.58 1.50 -1.32
CA CYS A 174 8.95 0.52 -0.33
C CYS A 174 8.05 0.63 0.90
N ASN A 175 7.53 -0.52 1.37
CA ASN A 175 6.68 -0.61 2.55
C ASN A 175 5.51 0.37 2.47
N ALA A 176 4.64 0.12 1.49
CA ALA A 176 3.49 0.93 1.17
C ALA A 176 2.47 0.87 2.33
N ASP A 177 2.13 2.04 2.88
CA ASP A 177 1.29 2.15 4.09
C ASP A 177 0.27 3.30 3.95
N LYS A 178 0.72 4.56 3.92
CA LYS A 178 -0.16 5.74 4.00
C LYS A 178 -0.41 6.40 2.65
N GLU A 179 0.38 6.08 1.63
CA GLU A 179 0.16 6.58 0.28
C GLU A 179 -1.21 6.15 -0.26
N GLY A 180 -1.84 7.03 -1.03
CA GLY A 180 -3.12 6.76 -1.67
C GLY A 180 -2.95 5.90 -2.93
N ILE A 181 -3.82 4.93 -3.10
CA ILE A 181 -3.91 4.08 -4.28
C ILE A 181 -4.87 4.75 -5.28
N LEU A 182 -4.32 5.28 -6.37
CA LEU A 182 -5.10 6.00 -7.38
C LEU A 182 -5.68 5.08 -8.45
N ASP A 183 -4.96 3.99 -8.76
CA ASP A 183 -5.30 3.04 -9.81
C ASP A 183 -6.09 1.84 -9.24
N ILE A 184 -7.23 1.54 -9.84
CA ILE A 184 -8.12 0.44 -9.45
C ILE A 184 -7.53 -0.91 -9.85
N GLU A 185 -6.75 -0.96 -10.94
CA GLU A 185 -6.05 -2.18 -11.35
C GLU A 185 -4.98 -2.57 -10.32
N LEU A 186 -4.31 -1.57 -9.73
CA LEU A 186 -3.38 -1.78 -8.63
C LEU A 186 -4.09 -2.35 -7.39
N ILE A 187 -5.29 -1.85 -7.05
CA ILE A 187 -6.10 -2.42 -5.95
C ILE A 187 -6.40 -3.90 -6.22
N LYS A 188 -6.95 -4.20 -7.41
CA LYS A 188 -7.26 -5.59 -7.81
C LYS A 188 -6.02 -6.46 -7.68
N GLY A 189 -4.90 -5.92 -8.13
CA GLY A 189 -3.65 -6.62 -8.16
C GLY A 189 -3.06 -6.98 -6.82
N ILE A 190 -3.15 -6.06 -5.86
CA ILE A 190 -2.76 -6.33 -4.49
C ILE A 190 -3.66 -7.42 -3.91
N ILE A 191 -4.97 -7.33 -4.10
CA ILE A 191 -5.90 -8.34 -3.57
C ILE A 191 -5.65 -9.71 -4.23
N ASP A 192 -5.38 -9.77 -5.54
CA ASP A 192 -5.02 -11.01 -6.24
C ASP A 192 -3.71 -11.62 -5.72
N LEU A 193 -2.71 -10.78 -5.41
CA LEU A 193 -1.45 -11.24 -4.84
C LEU A 193 -1.69 -11.90 -3.47
N TYR A 194 -2.46 -11.26 -2.61
CA TYR A 194 -2.77 -11.80 -1.28
C TYR A 194 -3.73 -12.99 -1.34
N SER A 195 -4.69 -13.03 -2.25
CA SER A 195 -5.63 -14.15 -2.37
C SER A 195 -4.91 -15.44 -2.76
N LYS A 196 -3.93 -15.38 -3.66
CA LYS A 196 -3.10 -16.54 -4.03
C LYS A 196 -2.34 -17.14 -2.84
N ILE A 197 -2.00 -16.33 -1.85
CA ILE A 197 -1.14 -16.71 -0.72
C ILE A 197 -2.01 -17.15 0.48
N LEU A 198 -3.04 -16.37 0.81
CA LEU A 198 -3.76 -16.49 2.08
C LEU A 198 -5.17 -17.08 1.93
N PHE A 199 -5.84 -16.84 0.80
CA PHE A 199 -7.27 -17.15 0.64
C PHE A 199 -7.66 -17.45 -0.82
N PRO A 200 -7.24 -18.60 -1.38
CA PRO A 200 -7.30 -18.86 -2.83
C PRO A 200 -8.72 -18.98 -3.40
N GLU A 201 -9.74 -19.26 -2.58
CA GLU A 201 -11.13 -19.40 -3.06
C GLU A 201 -11.91 -18.07 -3.07
N VAL A 202 -11.30 -16.97 -2.62
CA VAL A 202 -11.92 -15.65 -2.69
C VAL A 202 -11.96 -15.18 -4.13
N TYR A 203 -13.17 -14.85 -4.59
CA TYR A 203 -13.39 -14.38 -5.95
C TYR A 203 -13.13 -12.88 -6.05
N VAL A 204 -12.16 -12.49 -6.88
CA VAL A 204 -11.79 -11.10 -7.13
C VAL A 204 -12.08 -10.76 -8.59
N LYS A 205 -12.88 -9.72 -8.83
CA LYS A 205 -13.21 -9.25 -10.18
C LYS A 205 -13.16 -7.74 -10.30
N LEU A 206 -12.48 -7.27 -11.34
CA LEU A 206 -12.56 -5.89 -11.79
C LEU A 206 -13.87 -5.68 -12.56
N ALA A 207 -14.66 -4.69 -12.14
CA ALA A 207 -15.89 -4.34 -12.82
C ALA A 207 -15.73 -2.98 -13.51
N ARG A 208 -15.69 -3.02 -14.85
CA ARG A 208 -15.70 -1.84 -15.74
C ARG A 208 -14.67 -0.76 -15.36
N GLU A 209 -13.52 -1.15 -14.82
CA GLU A 209 -12.46 -0.21 -14.36
C GLU A 209 -12.92 0.81 -13.29
N GLU A 210 -14.09 0.60 -12.67
CA GLU A 210 -14.66 1.52 -11.68
C GLU A 210 -14.45 1.04 -10.24
N TYR A 211 -14.43 -0.29 -10.05
CA TYR A 211 -14.31 -0.90 -8.74
C TYR A 211 -13.82 -2.33 -8.82
N VAL A 212 -13.28 -2.80 -7.70
CA VAL A 212 -12.94 -4.20 -7.47
C VAL A 212 -14.03 -4.82 -6.61
N LYS A 213 -14.66 -5.87 -7.12
CA LYS A 213 -15.58 -6.71 -6.37
C LYS A 213 -14.81 -7.89 -5.78
N VAL A 214 -14.84 -8.00 -4.46
CA VAL A 214 -14.33 -9.17 -3.73
C VAL A 214 -15.52 -9.92 -3.15
N ARG A 215 -15.59 -11.22 -3.42
CA ARG A 215 -16.64 -12.10 -2.91
C ARG A 215 -16.00 -13.22 -2.11
N ILE A 216 -16.42 -13.31 -0.85
CA ILE A 216 -16.11 -14.43 0.04
C ILE A 216 -17.41 -15.14 0.43
N LYS A 217 -17.30 -16.45 0.62
CA LYS A 217 -18.38 -17.35 0.98
C LYS A 217 -18.08 -17.89 2.38
N ILE A 218 -19.09 -18.04 3.24
CA ILE A 218 -19.00 -18.75 4.53
C ILE A 218 -20.03 -19.89 4.49
N PRO A 219 -19.60 -21.15 4.63
CA PRO A 219 -20.47 -22.32 4.61
C PRO A 219 -21.63 -22.28 5.61
N ASN A 220 -22.77 -22.84 5.20
CA ASN A 220 -23.99 -22.85 6.03
C ASN A 220 -23.85 -23.62 7.35
N ASP A 221 -23.03 -24.67 7.42
CA ASP A 221 -22.77 -25.39 8.67
C ASP A 221 -22.22 -24.46 9.76
N ILE A 222 -21.24 -23.60 9.41
CA ILE A 222 -20.70 -22.58 10.31
C ILE A 222 -21.76 -21.54 10.66
N VAL A 223 -22.52 -21.06 9.67
CA VAL A 223 -23.58 -20.06 9.90
C VAL A 223 -24.71 -20.60 10.78
N SER A 224 -25.05 -21.88 10.61
CA SER A 224 -26.15 -22.53 11.33
C SER A 224 -25.83 -22.78 12.81
N ASN A 225 -24.57 -23.02 13.15
CA ASN A 225 -24.12 -23.17 14.53
C ASN A 225 -24.38 -21.90 15.35
N ILE A 226 -24.22 -20.71 14.76
CA ILE A 226 -24.45 -19.41 15.41
C ILE A 226 -25.92 -19.24 15.86
N ASN A 227 -26.87 -19.81 15.12
CA ASN A 227 -28.31 -19.64 15.38
C ASN A 227 -28.86 -20.58 16.47
N ASN A 228 -28.13 -21.63 16.84
CA ASN A 228 -28.61 -22.69 17.72
C ASN A 228 -28.27 -22.47 19.21
N ILE A 229 -27.67 -21.34 19.57
CA ILE A 229 -27.11 -21.13 20.91
C ILE A 229 -28.08 -20.36 21.80
N ASN A 230 -28.32 -20.89 22.99
CA ASN A 230 -29.05 -20.20 24.05
C ASN A 230 -28.20 -19.03 24.56
N LYS A 231 -28.81 -17.83 24.67
CA LYS A 231 -28.14 -16.56 25.05
C LYS A 231 -27.48 -16.54 26.45
N GLU A 232 -27.46 -17.65 27.17
CA GLU A 232 -27.05 -17.76 28.58
C GLU A 232 -25.75 -18.57 28.79
N GLU A 233 -25.18 -19.20 27.75
CA GLU A 233 -23.91 -19.92 27.88
C GLU A 233 -22.71 -18.97 27.76
N GLU A 234 -21.72 -19.12 28.65
CA GLU A 234 -20.42 -18.45 28.54
C GLU A 234 -19.71 -18.97 27.27
N LEU A 235 -19.79 -18.19 26.19
CA LEU A 235 -19.10 -18.49 24.94
C LEU A 235 -17.59 -18.36 25.15
N ASP A 236 -16.85 -19.37 24.70
CA ASP A 236 -15.40 -19.30 24.58
C ASP A 236 -15.02 -18.15 23.63
N GLU A 237 -14.12 -17.27 24.06
CA GLU A 237 -13.65 -16.11 23.28
C GLU A 237 -13.02 -16.53 21.94
N GLU A 238 -12.53 -17.78 21.84
CA GLU A 238 -11.95 -18.33 20.61
C GLU A 238 -12.99 -18.98 19.68
N SER A 239 -14.24 -19.16 20.13
CA SER A 239 -15.29 -19.79 19.33
C SER A 239 -15.71 -18.94 18.12
N SER A 240 -16.07 -19.60 17.02
CA SER A 240 -16.67 -18.92 15.86
C SER A 240 -17.95 -18.15 16.22
N GLU A 241 -18.69 -18.68 17.18
CA GLU A 241 -19.95 -18.16 17.67
C GLU A 241 -19.77 -16.83 18.39
N PHE A 242 -18.77 -16.73 19.26
CA PHE A 242 -18.38 -15.47 19.92
C PHE A 242 -18.08 -14.39 18.88
N TYR A 243 -17.26 -14.71 17.87
CA TYR A 243 -16.89 -13.75 16.83
C TYR A 243 -18.12 -13.21 16.09
N PHE A 244 -18.99 -14.09 15.57
CA PHE A 244 -20.15 -13.64 14.79
C PHE A 244 -21.16 -12.84 15.61
N GLN A 245 -21.30 -13.14 16.91
CA GLN A 245 -22.20 -12.39 17.79
C GLN A 245 -21.61 -11.05 18.27
N ARG A 246 -20.31 -10.99 18.57
CA ARG A 246 -19.67 -9.86 19.27
C ARG A 246 -18.81 -8.96 18.41
N GLU A 247 -18.10 -9.51 17.43
CA GLU A 247 -17.09 -8.78 16.66
C GLU A 247 -17.48 -8.54 15.20
N PHE A 248 -18.14 -9.51 14.56
CA PHE A 248 -18.40 -9.45 13.11
C PHE A 248 -19.15 -8.18 12.67
N HIS A 249 -20.14 -7.74 13.45
CA HIS A 249 -20.87 -6.50 13.14
C HIS A 249 -19.98 -5.25 13.25
N GLN A 250 -18.98 -5.27 14.13
CA GLN A 250 -17.99 -4.19 14.26
C GLN A 250 -17.04 -4.21 13.07
N ASP A 251 -16.53 -5.38 12.69
CA ASP A 251 -15.68 -5.54 11.50
C ASP A 251 -16.39 -5.03 10.24
N ILE A 252 -17.66 -5.42 10.03
CA ILE A 252 -18.47 -4.94 8.89
C ILE A 252 -18.69 -3.43 8.96
N PHE A 253 -18.94 -2.87 10.16
CA PHE A 253 -19.11 -1.44 10.33
C PHE A 253 -17.82 -0.67 10.03
N GLU A 254 -16.66 -1.16 10.47
CA GLU A 254 -15.36 -0.56 10.17
C GLU A 254 -15.07 -0.59 8.66
N LEU A 255 -15.27 -1.76 8.03
CA LEU A 255 -15.12 -1.93 6.58
C LEU A 255 -16.05 -1.05 5.77
N SER A 256 -17.21 -0.67 6.31
CA SER A 256 -18.14 0.22 5.61
C SER A 256 -17.53 1.61 5.35
N ASN A 257 -16.52 2.02 6.13
CA ASN A 257 -15.78 3.26 5.86
C ASN A 257 -14.77 3.11 4.70
N LEU A 258 -14.33 1.87 4.43
CA LEU A 258 -13.30 1.57 3.43
C LEU A 258 -13.89 1.13 2.08
N CYS A 259 -15.00 0.39 2.13
CA CYS A 259 -15.71 -0.12 0.97
C CYS A 259 -16.79 0.87 0.53
N SER A 260 -17.02 0.98 -0.78
CA SER A 260 -18.11 1.80 -1.31
C SER A 260 -19.48 1.17 -1.06
N LYS A 261 -19.53 -0.17 -1.00
CA LYS A 261 -20.71 -0.95 -0.71
C LYS A 261 -20.30 -2.31 -0.15
N ILE A 262 -21.03 -2.77 0.86
CA ILE A 262 -20.97 -4.14 1.38
C ILE A 262 -22.36 -4.75 1.19
N SER A 263 -22.44 -5.94 0.60
CA SER A 263 -23.70 -6.68 0.46
C SER A 263 -23.57 -8.04 1.15
N LEU A 264 -24.53 -8.33 2.02
CA LEU A 264 -24.67 -9.62 2.69
C LEU A 264 -25.90 -10.32 2.10
N GLY A 265 -25.79 -11.60 1.79
CA GLY A 265 -26.90 -12.41 1.32
C GLY A 265 -26.60 -13.89 1.47
N CYS A 266 -27.58 -14.75 1.20
CA CYS A 266 -27.39 -16.20 1.21
C CYS A 266 -27.56 -16.77 -0.19
N ASN A 267 -26.82 -17.84 -0.51
CA ASN A 267 -27.05 -18.62 -1.73
C ASN A 267 -28.14 -19.69 -1.51
N PHE A 268 -28.38 -20.52 -2.52
CA PHE A 268 -29.34 -21.62 -2.46
C PHE A 268 -29.01 -22.68 -1.37
N PHE A 269 -27.74 -22.81 -0.99
CA PHE A 269 -27.28 -23.72 0.05
C PHE A 269 -27.28 -23.06 1.45
N ASN A 270 -27.85 -21.86 1.58
CA ASN A 270 -27.82 -21.02 2.77
C ASN A 270 -26.42 -20.57 3.22
N ASP A 271 -25.40 -20.71 2.36
CA ASP A 271 -24.08 -20.15 2.65
C ASP A 271 -24.15 -18.62 2.63
N LEU A 272 -23.52 -17.99 3.61
CA LEU A 272 -23.42 -16.54 3.68
C LEU A 272 -22.42 -16.04 2.63
N ILE A 273 -22.89 -15.17 1.74
CA ILE A 273 -22.08 -14.47 0.75
C ILE A 273 -21.85 -13.04 1.22
N ILE A 274 -20.58 -12.65 1.27
CA ILE A 274 -20.15 -11.28 1.54
C ILE A 274 -19.52 -10.72 0.25
N ASP A 275 -20.17 -9.73 -0.33
CA ASP A 275 -19.68 -8.97 -1.47
C ASP A 275 -19.14 -7.60 -1.00
N LEU A 276 -17.83 -7.39 -1.12
CA LEU A 276 -17.15 -6.11 -0.87
C LEU A 276 -16.91 -5.39 -2.20
N ILE A 277 -17.35 -4.13 -2.30
CA ILE A 277 -17.13 -3.26 -3.46
C ILE A 277 -16.11 -2.19 -3.09
N ILE A 278 -14.90 -2.31 -3.61
CA ILE A 278 -13.74 -1.48 -3.26
C ILE A 278 -13.41 -0.53 -4.40
N ASN A 279 -13.30 0.76 -4.09
CA ASN A 279 -12.93 1.82 -5.05
C ASN A 279 -11.63 2.47 -4.61
N ASN A 280 -11.08 3.39 -5.43
CA ASN A 280 -9.91 4.20 -5.07
C ASN A 280 -10.21 5.33 -4.04
N LYS A 281 -11.41 5.36 -3.47
CA LYS A 281 -11.85 6.38 -2.51
C LYS A 281 -12.61 5.72 -1.36
N THR A 282 -12.35 6.18 -0.15
CA THR A 282 -13.03 5.78 1.08
C THR A 282 -14.20 6.72 1.40
N TYR A 283 -15.11 6.26 2.26
CA TYR A 283 -16.28 7.01 2.72
C TYR A 283 -16.18 7.24 4.22
N GLU A 284 -15.93 8.48 4.62
CA GLU A 284 -15.98 8.85 6.02
C GLU A 284 -17.42 9.21 6.40
N TYR A 285 -18.16 8.25 6.98
CA TYR A 285 -19.57 8.46 7.33
C TYR A 285 -19.76 9.45 8.49
N LYS A 286 -18.72 9.65 9.31
CA LYS A 286 -18.76 10.51 10.50
C LYS A 286 -18.56 12.00 10.19
N GLU A 287 -17.87 12.34 9.11
CA GLU A 287 -17.56 13.74 8.77
C GLU A 287 -17.93 14.03 7.30
N LYS A 288 -18.96 14.86 7.10
CA LYS A 288 -19.40 15.48 5.83
C LYS A 288 -18.76 14.97 4.52
N LYS A 289 -19.07 13.75 4.07
CA LYS A 289 -18.90 13.26 2.67
C LYS A 289 -17.58 13.61 1.97
N THR A 290 -16.46 13.76 2.69
CA THR A 290 -15.17 13.98 2.05
C THR A 290 -14.60 12.65 1.58
N LYS A 291 -14.56 12.45 0.27
CA LYS A 291 -13.95 11.26 -0.32
C LYS A 291 -12.42 11.39 -0.23
N THR A 292 -11.78 10.64 0.65
CA THR A 292 -10.31 10.56 0.69
C THR A 292 -9.83 9.38 -0.15
N PRO A 293 -8.60 9.42 -0.71
CA PRO A 293 -8.05 8.27 -1.44
C PRO A 293 -7.91 7.06 -0.52
N LEU A 294 -8.23 5.86 -1.03
CA LEU A 294 -7.96 4.59 -0.34
C LEU A 294 -6.45 4.42 -0.16
N ARG A 295 -5.97 4.18 1.06
CA ARG A 295 -4.54 4.00 1.34
C ARG A 295 -4.17 2.52 1.39
N TYR A 296 -2.89 2.20 1.26
CA TYR A 296 -2.40 0.82 1.35
C TYR A 296 -2.75 0.14 2.68
N ARG A 297 -2.65 0.86 3.80
CA ARG A 297 -3.05 0.36 5.12
C ARG A 297 -4.53 0.05 5.23
N ASP A 298 -5.37 0.82 4.52
CA ASP A 298 -6.81 0.64 4.52
C ASP A 298 -7.14 -0.65 3.74
N LEU A 299 -6.44 -0.86 2.61
CA LEU A 299 -6.52 -2.12 1.87
C LEU A 299 -5.99 -3.32 2.68
N LYS A 300 -4.94 -3.13 3.50
CA LYS A 300 -4.45 -4.16 4.43
C LYS A 300 -5.50 -4.55 5.46
N GLN A 301 -6.30 -3.61 5.97
CA GLN A 301 -7.43 -3.93 6.86
C GLN A 301 -8.47 -4.82 6.16
N ILE A 302 -8.80 -4.52 4.90
CA ILE A 302 -9.71 -5.36 4.10
C ILE A 302 -9.13 -6.77 3.92
N ILE A 303 -7.83 -6.87 3.59
CA ILE A 303 -7.13 -8.15 3.41
C ILE A 303 -7.12 -8.95 4.71
N ASN A 304 -6.82 -8.31 5.84
CA ASN A 304 -6.82 -8.96 7.16
C ASN A 304 -8.20 -9.49 7.53
N PHE A 305 -9.26 -8.77 7.19
CA PHE A 305 -10.63 -9.27 7.36
C PHE A 305 -10.89 -10.51 6.50
N LEU A 306 -10.52 -10.47 5.21
CA LEU A 306 -10.69 -11.61 4.31
C LEU A 306 -9.92 -12.84 4.81
N ASP A 307 -8.69 -12.64 5.25
CA ASP A 307 -7.83 -13.66 5.85
C ASP A 307 -8.45 -14.25 7.12
N LYS A 308 -8.92 -13.40 8.06
CA LYS A 308 -9.62 -13.82 9.28
C LYS A 308 -10.85 -14.65 8.94
N ILE A 309 -11.70 -14.20 8.01
CA ILE A 309 -12.90 -14.92 7.63
C ILE A 309 -12.56 -16.26 6.97
N TYR A 310 -11.62 -16.27 6.04
CA TYR A 310 -11.26 -17.46 5.28
C TYR A 310 -10.58 -18.52 6.17
N ASN A 311 -9.51 -18.15 6.87
CA ASN A 311 -8.70 -19.11 7.61
C ASN A 311 -9.32 -19.55 8.94
N LYS A 312 -10.23 -18.75 9.54
CA LYS A 312 -10.94 -19.17 10.75
C LYS A 312 -12.30 -19.83 10.48
N TYR A 313 -12.99 -19.45 9.41
CA TYR A 313 -14.41 -19.80 9.20
C TYR A 313 -14.73 -20.32 7.79
N TYR A 314 -13.74 -20.58 6.95
CA TYR A 314 -13.97 -21.24 5.66
C TYR A 314 -13.18 -22.54 5.56
N VAL A 315 -11.89 -22.47 5.89
CA VAL A 315 -11.04 -23.65 6.02
C VAL A 315 -11.41 -24.35 7.32
N ILE A 316 -12.46 -25.17 7.27
CA ILE A 316 -12.67 -26.21 8.27
C ILE A 316 -11.46 -27.14 8.13
N TRP A 317 -10.61 -27.18 9.15
CA TRP A 317 -9.52 -28.16 9.23
C TRP A 317 -10.16 -29.56 9.17
N ILE A 318 -10.12 -30.19 8.00
CA ILE A 318 -10.47 -31.60 7.78
C ILE A 318 -9.38 -32.48 8.42
#